data_AF-A0A7N2LIP6-F1
#
_entry.id   AF-A0A7N2LIP6-F1
#
_cell.length_a   1.000
_cell.length_b   1.000
_cell.length_c   1.000
_cell.angle_alpha   90.00
_cell.angle_beta   90.00
_cell.angle_gamma   90.00
#
_symmetry.space_group_name_H-M   'P 1'
#
loop_
_entity.id
_entity.type
_entity.pdbx_description
1 polymer ?
#
loop_
_entity_poly.entity_id
_entity_poly.type
_entity_poly.pdbx_seq_one_letter_code
_entity_poly.pdbx_strand_id
1 'polypeptide(L)'
;MVIPKELRDIVSSPQYKVKQLKVEISKSFTTHEFIELVDSLLWISPLLELLLRKYGKWIDEDKCYETISFKFSYEKPILGGENSSCCKFLPVPSWRH
;
A
#
# COMPACT_ATOMS: atom_id res chain seq x y z
N MET A 1 10.53 -6.16 5.51
CA MET A 1 11.10 -6.41 4.18
C MET A 1 10.28 -5.59 3.18
N VAL A 2 10.89 -4.58 2.58
CA VAL A 2 10.28 -3.72 1.55
C VAL A 2 10.64 -4.35 0.20
N ILE A 3 9.72 -4.39 -0.76
CA ILE A 3 10.02 -4.99 -2.08
C ILE A 3 10.86 -3.96 -2.86
N PRO A 4 12.10 -4.30 -3.27
CA PRO A 4 12.97 -3.40 -4.04
C PRO A 4 12.27 -2.88 -5.29
N LYS A 5 12.54 -1.63 -5.67
CA LYS A 5 11.91 -1.01 -6.85
C LYS A 5 12.28 -1.76 -8.13
N GLU A 6 13.52 -2.19 -8.22
CA GLU A 6 14.09 -2.94 -9.35
C GLU A 6 13.31 -4.24 -9.59
N LEU A 7 12.91 -4.93 -8.52
CA LEU A 7 12.09 -6.13 -8.61
C LEU A 7 10.66 -5.82 -9.06
N ARG A 8 10.10 -4.67 -8.65
CA ARG A 8 8.76 -4.23 -9.03
C ARG A 8 8.66 -3.76 -10.47
N ASP A 9 9.79 -3.43 -11.09
CA ASP A 9 9.86 -3.05 -12.50
C ASP A 9 9.95 -4.28 -13.42
N ILE A 10 10.46 -5.41 -12.89
CA ILE A 10 10.62 -6.67 -13.65
C ILE A 10 9.41 -7.59 -13.46
N VAL A 11 8.75 -7.54 -12.30
CA VAL A 11 7.67 -8.44 -11.92
C VAL A 11 6.34 -7.68 -11.95
N SER A 12 5.29 -8.31 -12.47
CA SER A 12 3.94 -7.74 -12.39
C SER A 12 3.45 -7.70 -10.94
N SER A 13 2.72 -6.65 -10.60
CA SER A 13 2.00 -6.59 -9.32
C SER A 13 1.11 -7.83 -9.16
N PRO A 14 1.10 -8.47 -7.97
CA PRO A 14 0.21 -9.59 -7.70
C PRO A 14 -1.29 -9.21 -7.69
N GLN A 15 -1.62 -7.90 -7.78
CA GLN A 15 -2.98 -7.35 -7.84
C GLN A 15 -3.94 -7.97 -6.82
N TYR A 16 -3.49 -8.17 -5.58
CA TYR A 16 -4.37 -8.70 -4.55
C TYR A 16 -5.54 -7.75 -4.33
N LYS A 17 -6.77 -8.28 -4.36
CA LYS A 17 -8.00 -7.49 -4.14
C LYS A 17 -8.26 -7.28 -2.65
N VAL A 18 -7.22 -6.93 -1.90
CA VAL A 18 -7.28 -6.76 -0.45
C VAL A 18 -7.62 -5.31 -0.13
N LYS A 19 -8.80 -5.10 0.45
CA LYS A 19 -9.27 -3.77 0.85
C LYS A 19 -8.65 -3.27 2.15
N GLN A 20 -8.30 -4.18 3.06
CA GLN A 20 -7.80 -3.83 4.37
C GLN A 20 -6.54 -4.62 4.67
N LEU A 21 -5.50 -3.93 5.12
CA LEU A 21 -4.22 -4.55 5.42
C LEU A 21 -3.74 -4.07 6.79
N LYS A 22 -3.42 -5.03 7.66
CA LYS A 22 -2.89 -4.77 8.99
C LYS A 22 -1.42 -5.17 9.01
N VAL A 23 -0.56 -4.23 9.40
CA VAL A 23 0.87 -4.48 9.58
C VAL A 23 1.24 -4.20 11.02
N GLU A 24 1.81 -5.21 11.67
CA GLU A 24 2.39 -5.07 13.00
C GLU A 24 3.90 -4.99 12.85
N ILE A 25 4.47 -3.87 13.29
CA ILE A 25 5.89 -3.59 13.12
C ILE A 25 6.43 -3.13 14.47
N SER A 26 7.39 -3.88 15.00
CA SER A 26 8.05 -3.61 16.28
C SER A 26 9.10 -2.50 16.20
N LYS A 27 9.45 -2.04 14.99
CA LYS A 27 10.45 -1.00 14.76
C LYS A 27 9.77 0.37 14.55
N SER A 28 10.40 1.43 15.05
CA SER A 28 10.11 2.78 14.62
C SER A 28 10.57 2.99 13.17
N PHE A 29 9.84 3.79 12.42
CA PHE A 29 10.21 4.17 11.06
C PHE A 29 10.58 5.63 11.01
N THR A 30 11.61 5.93 10.24
CA THR A 30 11.76 7.25 9.64
C THR A 30 10.62 7.48 8.63
N THR A 31 10.31 8.74 8.34
CA THR A 31 9.31 9.10 7.32
C THR A 31 9.60 8.44 5.97
N HIS A 32 10.88 8.35 5.60
CA HIS A 32 11.32 7.71 4.36
C HIS A 32 10.97 6.22 4.30
N GLU A 33 11.34 5.46 5.34
CA GLU A 33 11.02 4.02 5.38
C GLU A 33 9.51 3.76 5.38
N PHE A 34 8.73 4.65 5.99
CA PHE A 34 7.27 4.55 5.96
C PHE A 34 6.71 4.77 4.54
N ILE A 35 7.24 5.74 3.80
CA ILE A 35 6.85 5.98 2.40
C ILE A 35 7.15 4.75 1.54
N GLU A 36 8.34 4.15 1.69
CA GLU A 36 8.70 2.95 0.93
C GLU A 36 7.83 1.74 1.26
N LEU A 37 7.43 1.60 2.53
CA LEU A 37 6.48 0.58 2.97
C LEU A 37 5.13 0.79 2.29
N VAL A 38 4.57 2.00 2.34
CA VAL A 38 3.27 2.29 1.72
C VAL A 38 3.32 2.06 0.20
N ASP A 39 4.37 2.52 -0.48
CA ASP A 39 4.58 2.30 -1.92
C ASP A 39 4.66 0.80 -2.26
N SER A 40 5.32 -0.01 -1.41
CA SER A 40 5.34 -1.47 -1.59
C SER A 40 3.97 -2.11 -1.37
N LEU A 41 3.22 -1.65 -0.36
CA LEU A 41 1.89 -2.20 -0.06
C LEU A 41 0.87 -1.87 -1.14
N LEU A 42 0.90 -0.65 -1.69
CA LEU A 42 0.07 -0.24 -2.82
C LEU A 42 0.47 -0.96 -4.11
N TRP A 43 1.76 -1.29 -4.28
CA TRP A 43 2.16 -2.15 -5.38
C TRP A 43 1.59 -3.56 -5.25
N ILE A 44 1.44 -4.10 -4.04
CA ILE A 44 0.85 -5.43 -3.81
C ILE A 44 -0.67 -5.41 -3.95
N SER A 45 -1.33 -4.41 -3.35
CA SER A 45 -2.78 -4.21 -3.39
C SER A 45 -3.08 -2.78 -3.84
N PRO A 46 -3.30 -2.57 -5.15
CA PRO A 46 -3.47 -1.23 -5.71
C PRO A 46 -4.75 -0.54 -5.21
N LEU A 47 -5.76 -1.29 -4.79
CA LEU A 47 -7.05 -0.75 -4.33
C LEU A 47 -7.22 -0.89 -2.81
N LEU A 48 -6.15 -0.69 -2.04
CA LEU A 48 -6.18 -0.77 -0.59
C LEU A 48 -6.98 0.40 0.00
N GLU A 49 -8.11 0.14 0.66
CA GLU A 49 -8.95 1.18 1.27
C GLU A 49 -8.47 1.56 2.68
N LEU A 50 -7.86 0.62 3.40
CA LEU A 50 -7.45 0.82 4.79
C LEU A 50 -6.11 0.14 5.08
N LEU A 51 -5.16 0.91 5.61
CA LEU A 51 -3.91 0.41 6.19
C LEU A 51 -3.92 0.66 7.71
N LEU A 52 -3.85 -0.42 8.48
CA LEU A 52 -3.71 -0.38 9.93
C LEU A 52 -2.26 -0.68 10.29
N ARG A 53 -1.56 0.30 10.86
CA ARG A 53 -0.23 0.10 11.42
C ARG A 53 -0.35 -0.05 12.93
N LYS A 54 0.10 -1.18 13.45
CA LYS A 54 0.24 -1.42 14.89
C LYS A 54 1.71 -1.33 15.27
N TYR A 55 2.04 -0.42 16.19
CA TYR A 55 3.38 -0.24 16.74
C TYR A 55 3.35 -0.62 18.22
N GLY A 56 4.17 -1.59 18.61
CA GLY A 56 4.30 -2.00 20.01
C GLY A 56 5.58 -1.39 20.59
N LYS A 57 5.46 -0.62 21.67
CA LYS A 57 6.60 -0.14 22.45
C LYS A 57 6.52 -0.75 23.85
N TRP A 58 7.64 -1.27 24.32
CA TRP A 58 7.79 -1.65 25.72
C TRP A 58 7.94 -0.37 26.55
N ILE A 59 7.06 -0.21 27.54
CA ILE A 59 7.12 0.85 28.55
C ILE A 59 7.11 0.11 29.87
N ASP A 60 8.26 0.11 30.56
CA ASP A 60 8.51 -0.72 31.73
C ASP A 60 8.27 -2.22 31.44
N GLU A 61 7.46 -2.91 32.24
CA GLU A 61 7.10 -4.33 32.07
C GLU A 61 5.87 -4.53 31.14
N ASP A 62 5.20 -3.45 30.74
CA ASP A 62 3.99 -3.50 29.93
C ASP A 62 4.26 -3.18 28.44
N LYS A 63 3.60 -3.94 27.58
CA LYS A 63 3.64 -3.71 26.13
C LYS A 63 2.48 -2.82 25.72
N CYS A 64 2.77 -1.54 25.49
CA CYS A 64 1.80 -0.60 24.96
C CYS A 64 1.74 -0.71 23.43
N TYR A 65 0.53 -0.66 22.86
CA TYR A 65 0.32 -0.68 21.42
C TYR A 65 -0.34 0.60 20.95
N GLU A 66 0.33 1.30 20.06
CA GLU A 66 -0.24 2.41 19.31
C GLU A 66 -0.74 1.89 17.95
N THR A 67 -1.96 2.26 17.57
CA THR A 67 -2.51 1.90 16.26
C THR A 67 -2.79 3.17 15.46
N ILE A 68 -2.17 3.26 14.28
CA ILE A 68 -2.39 4.34 13.32
C ILE A 68 -3.13 3.76 12.13
N SER A 69 -4.20 4.44 11.70
CA SER A 69 -4.98 4.06 10.53
C SER A 69 -4.79 5.07 9.39
N PHE A 70 -4.58 4.56 8.18
CA PHE A 70 -4.56 5.34 6.95
C PHE A 70 -5.71 4.86 6.08
N LYS A 71 -6.60 5.78 5.72
CA LYS A 71 -7.72 5.51 4.83
C LYS A 71 -7.42 6.10 3.46
N PHE A 72 -7.51 5.29 2.43
CA PHE A 72 -7.32 5.73 1.05
C PHE A 72 -8.68 5.87 0.38
N SER A 73 -8.77 6.89 -0.47
CA SER A 73 -9.90 7.11 -1.36
C SER A 73 -9.38 7.25 -2.76
N TYR A 74 -10.07 6.63 -3.70
CA TYR A 74 -9.65 6.57 -5.09
C TYR A 74 -10.72 7.20 -5.96
N GLU A 75 -10.29 8.08 -6.87
CA GLU A 75 -11.19 8.61 -7.89
C GLU A 75 -11.60 7.47 -8.82
N LYS A 76 -12.89 7.43 -9.16
CA LYS A 76 -13.36 6.50 -10.19
C LYS A 76 -12.82 6.99 -11.53
N PRO A 77 -12.24 6.11 -12.37
CA PRO A 77 -11.81 6.53 -13.70
C PRO A 77 -13.00 7.10 -14.46
N ILE A 78 -12.89 8.37 -14.87
CA ILE A 78 -13.89 9.06 -15.68
C ILE A 78 -13.80 8.43 -17.07
N LEU A 79 -14.79 7.61 -17.45
CA LEU A 79 -14.86 6.86 -18.71
C LEU A 79 -14.98 7.73 -19.98
N GLY A 80 -14.74 9.05 -19.90
CA GLY A 80 -15.12 10.04 -20.93
C GLY A 80 -13.98 10.90 -21.45
N GLY A 81 -12.81 10.32 -21.75
CA GLY A 81 -11.70 11.04 -22.40
C GLY A 81 -11.17 10.27 -23.62
N GLU A 82 -11.24 10.89 -24.80
CA GLU A 82 -10.50 10.49 -26.00
C GLU A 82 -9.00 10.50 -25.69
N ASN A 83 -8.46 9.35 -25.29
CA ASN A 83 -7.07 8.92 -25.41
C ASN A 83 -7.00 7.54 -24.75
N SER A 84 -7.46 6.53 -25.47
CA SER A 84 -7.44 5.15 -24.99
C SER A 84 -6.02 4.59 -25.02
N SER A 85 -5.23 4.89 -24.00
CA SER A 85 -4.04 4.10 -23.72
C SER A 85 -4.48 2.66 -23.39
N CYS A 86 -3.60 1.70 -23.63
CA CYS A 86 -3.85 0.25 -23.57
C CYS A 86 -4.41 -0.30 -22.24
N CYS A 87 -4.61 0.55 -21.23
CA CYS A 87 -5.05 0.20 -19.88
C CYS A 87 -6.56 -0.06 -19.75
N LYS A 88 -7.38 0.11 -20.80
CA LYS A 88 -8.83 -0.16 -20.78
C LYS A 88 -9.21 -1.62 -20.47
N PHE A 89 -8.27 -2.56 -20.57
CA PHE A 89 -8.53 -3.99 -20.40
C PHE A 89 -7.95 -4.58 -19.11
N LEU A 90 -7.33 -3.78 -18.24
CA LEU A 90 -6.87 -4.31 -16.96
C LEU A 90 -8.05 -4.41 -15.98
N PRO A 91 -8.34 -5.60 -15.42
CA PRO A 91 -9.46 -5.82 -14.51
C PRO A 91 -9.30 -5.09 -13.16
N VAL A 92 -8.14 -4.46 -12.93
CA VAL A 92 -7.80 -3.67 -11.75
C VAL A 92 -7.01 -2.44 -12.22
N PRO A 93 -7.39 -1.21 -11.83
CA PRO A 93 -6.60 -0.01 -12.08
C PRO A 93 -5.19 -0.17 -11.50
N SER A 94 -4.17 -0.13 -12.35
CA SER A 94 -2.75 -0.10 -11.95
C SER A 94 -2.41 1.28 -11.39
N TRP A 95 -1.75 1.33 -10.24
CA TRP A 95 -1.22 2.59 -9.66
C TRP A 95 0.10 3.02 -10.31
N ARG A 96 0.75 2.10 -11.02
CA ARG A 96 1.91 2.35 -11.87
C ARG A 96 1.49 2.02 -13.30
N HIS A 97 0.98 3.02 -14.00
CA HIS A 97 0.70 3.07 -15.45
C HIS A 97 0.21 1.77 -16.10
#